data_AF-A0A3P8JDD5-F1
#
_entry.id   AF-A0A3P8JDD5-F1
#
_cell.length_a   1.000
_cell.length_b   1.000
_cell.length_c   1.000
_cell.angle_alpha   90.00
_cell.angle_beta   90.00
_cell.angle_gamma   90.00
#
_symmetry.space_group_name_H-M   'P 1'
#
loop_
_entity.id
_entity.type
_entity.pdbx_description
1 polymer ?
#
loop_
_entity_poly.entity_id
_entity_poly.type
_entity_poly.pdbx_seq_one_letter_code
_entity_poly.pdbx_strand_id
1 'polypeptide(L)'
;MAKKGYHDDASILAARQKTATDGVQMDDKTMDSLKMNLILSQVLNVQGTPATIVGDRMVAGAISYADLEGLVKEQLAQSHEQ
;
A
#
# COMPACT_ATOMS: atom_id res chain seq x y z
N MET A 1 -1.02 -24.38 12.99
CA MET A 1 -0.69 -23.04 12.47
C MET A 1 -1.17 -22.97 11.03
N ALA A 2 -2.42 -22.57 10.79
CA ALA A 2 -2.95 -22.48 9.43
C ALA A 2 -2.10 -21.46 8.66
N LYS A 3 -1.46 -21.89 7.57
CA LYS A 3 -0.87 -20.95 6.59
C LYS A 3 -2.03 -20.06 6.15
N LYS A 4 -2.00 -18.79 6.58
CA LYS A 4 -3.09 -17.84 6.35
C LYS A 4 -3.20 -17.67 4.83
N GLY A 5 -4.18 -18.32 4.22
CA GLY A 5 -4.47 -18.22 2.79
C GLY A 5 -5.01 -16.83 2.44
N TYR A 6 -5.65 -16.71 1.28
CA TYR A 6 -6.40 -15.51 0.94
C TYR A 6 -7.39 -15.13 2.04
N HIS A 7 -7.58 -13.83 2.24
CA HIS A 7 -8.54 -13.33 3.21
C HIS A 7 -9.97 -13.69 2.82
N ASP A 8 -10.69 -14.28 3.76
CA ASP A 8 -12.15 -14.45 3.75
C ASP A 8 -12.80 -13.55 4.81
N ASP A 9 -14.14 -13.50 4.81
CA ASP A 9 -14.92 -12.68 5.73
C ASP A 9 -14.60 -12.99 7.20
N ALA A 10 -14.38 -14.26 7.55
CA ALA A 10 -14.06 -14.69 8.90
C ALA A 10 -12.69 -14.16 9.35
N SER A 11 -11.68 -14.24 8.49
CA SER A 11 -10.32 -13.74 8.76
C SER A 11 -10.28 -12.21 8.85
N ILE A 12 -11.12 -11.52 8.06
CA ILE A 12 -11.27 -10.06 8.10
C ILE A 12 -11.94 -9.63 9.40
N LEU A 13 -13.06 -10.25 9.79
CA LEU A 13 -13.74 -9.96 11.06
C LEU A 13 -12.82 -10.19 12.26
N ALA A 14 -12.09 -11.31 12.27
CA ALA A 14 -11.13 -11.61 13.32
C ALA A 14 -9.99 -10.57 13.39
N ALA A 15 -9.55 -10.03 12.25
CA ALA A 15 -8.57 -8.94 12.21
C ALA A 15 -9.17 -7.64 12.77
N ARG A 16 -10.42 -7.31 12.40
CA ARG A 16 -11.11 -6.11 12.88
C ARG A 16 -11.29 -6.10 14.40
N GLN A 17 -11.68 -7.23 14.98
CA GLN A 17 -11.79 -7.37 16.44
C GLN A 17 -10.42 -7.21 17.12
N LYS A 18 -9.36 -7.82 16.55
CA LYS A 18 -7.99 -7.72 17.08
C LYS A 18 -7.42 -6.30 17.04
N THR A 19 -7.85 -5.49 16.07
CA THR A 19 -7.42 -4.10 15.92
C THR A 19 -8.42 -3.09 16.49
N ALA A 20 -9.50 -3.53 17.14
CA ALA A 20 -10.60 -2.69 17.64
C ALA A 20 -11.22 -1.76 16.57
N THR A 21 -11.41 -2.29 15.35
CA THR A 21 -12.01 -1.60 14.18
C THR A 21 -13.31 -2.24 13.71
N ASP A 22 -13.94 -3.05 14.56
CA ASP A 22 -15.25 -3.68 14.33
C ASP A 22 -16.40 -2.67 14.22
N GLY A 23 -16.23 -1.43 14.70
CA GLY A 23 -17.19 -0.35 14.48
C GLY A 23 -17.15 0.31 13.09
N VAL A 24 -16.08 0.17 12.32
CA VAL A 24 -15.91 0.86 11.02
C VAL A 24 -16.86 0.29 9.96
N GLN A 25 -17.64 1.15 9.31
CA GLN A 25 -18.57 0.74 8.25
C GLN A 25 -18.04 1.15 6.88
N MET A 26 -18.36 0.35 5.86
CA MET A 26 -18.12 0.71 4.46
C MET A 26 -19.29 1.55 3.95
N ASP A 27 -18.97 2.55 3.13
CA ASP A 27 -19.94 3.41 2.45
C ASP A 27 -19.56 3.57 0.97
N ASP A 28 -20.35 4.33 0.22
CA ASP A 28 -20.10 4.57 -1.21
C ASP A 28 -18.73 5.24 -1.47
N LYS A 29 -18.27 6.10 -0.55
CA LYS A 29 -16.97 6.79 -0.64
C LYS A 29 -15.79 5.82 -0.56
N THR A 30 -15.97 4.72 0.16
CA THR A 30 -14.97 3.65 0.23
C THR A 30 -14.72 3.05 -1.16
N MET A 31 -15.80 2.82 -1.92
CA MET A 31 -15.70 2.28 -3.28
C MET A 31 -15.11 3.29 -4.27
N ASP A 32 -15.46 4.56 -4.14
CA ASP A 32 -14.89 5.62 -5.00
C ASP A 32 -13.38 5.78 -4.78
N SER A 33 -12.91 5.68 -3.54
CA SER A 33 -11.48 5.70 -3.22
C SER A 33 -10.73 4.51 -3.84
N LEU A 34 -11.32 3.31 -3.81
CA LEU A 34 -10.74 2.12 -4.44
C LEU A 34 -10.64 2.27 -5.97
N LYS A 35 -11.68 2.80 -6.62
CA LYS A 35 -11.66 3.09 -8.06
C LYS A 35 -10.59 4.11 -8.41
N MET A 36 -10.46 5.18 -7.61
CA MET A 36 -9.43 6.19 -7.83
C MET A 36 -8.03 5.60 -7.71
N ASN A 37 -7.78 4.76 -6.71
CA ASN A 37 -6.48 4.07 -6.57
C ASN A 37 -6.17 3.19 -7.79
N LEU A 38 -7.17 2.51 -8.36
CA LEU A 38 -7.00 1.70 -9.58
C LEU A 38 -6.71 2.56 -10.82
N ILE A 39 -7.38 3.72 -10.95
CA ILE A 39 -7.10 4.66 -12.04
C ILE A 39 -5.67 5.20 -11.91
N LEU A 40 -5.27 5.61 -10.71
CA LEU A 40 -3.90 6.08 -10.45
C LEU A 40 -2.86 5.00 -10.77
N SER A 41 -3.12 3.74 -10.41
CA SER A 41 -2.20 2.64 -10.71
C SER A 41 -2.04 2.43 -12.22
N GLN A 42 -3.11 2.58 -13.00
CA GLN A 42 -3.05 2.51 -14.46
C GLN A 42 -2.28 3.68 -15.08
N VAL A 43 -2.55 4.91 -14.62
CA VAL A 43 -1.86 6.13 -15.09
C VAL A 43 -0.35 6.05 -14.82
N LEU A 44 0.03 5.52 -13.65
CA LEU A 44 1.42 5.34 -13.25
C LEU A 44 2.05 4.05 -13.79
N ASN A 45 1.34 3.32 -14.65
CA ASN A 45 1.78 2.05 -15.26
C ASN A 45 2.25 0.99 -14.23
N VAL A 46 1.56 0.89 -13.09
CA VAL A 46 1.79 -0.14 -12.07
C VAL A 46 1.26 -1.48 -12.60
N GLN A 47 2.16 -2.43 -12.84
CA GLN A 47 1.85 -3.75 -13.42
C GLN A 47 1.63 -4.85 -12.38
N GLY A 48 1.96 -4.59 -11.11
CA GLY A 48 1.85 -5.56 -10.03
C GLY A 48 2.08 -4.93 -8.67
N THR A 49 1.67 -5.63 -7.61
CA THR A 49 1.86 -5.20 -6.22
C THR A 49 2.92 -6.06 -5.53
N PRO A 50 3.76 -5.49 -4.64
CA PRO A 50 3.78 -4.09 -4.22
C PRO A 50 4.44 -3.17 -5.27
N ALA A 51 4.00 -1.91 -5.30
CA ALA A 51 4.64 -0.83 -6.05
C ALA A 51 4.62 0.44 -5.20
N THR A 52 5.78 1.06 -5.01
CA THR A 52 5.98 2.18 -4.09
C THR A 52 6.57 3.37 -4.83
N ILE A 53 5.96 4.54 -4.70
CA ILE A 53 6.48 5.80 -5.23
C ILE A 53 7.34 6.45 -4.13
N VAL A 54 8.59 6.81 -4.46
CA VAL A 54 9.49 7.53 -3.56
C VAL A 54 10.09 8.71 -4.33
N GLY A 55 9.60 9.92 -4.01
CA GLY A 55 9.89 11.13 -4.80
C GLY A 55 9.43 10.99 -6.24
N ASP A 56 10.36 11.09 -7.18
CA ASP A 56 10.13 10.94 -8.61
C ASP A 56 10.34 9.50 -9.13
N ARG A 57 10.74 8.56 -8.25
CA ARG A 57 11.02 7.17 -8.62
C ARG A 57 9.86 6.23 -8.28
N MET A 58 9.62 5.28 -9.17
CA MET A 58 8.73 4.13 -8.93
C MET A 58 9.57 2.88 -8.63
N VAL A 59 9.30 2.24 -7.50
CA VAL A 59 9.92 0.98 -7.06
C VAL A 59 8.90 -0.15 -7.18
N ALA A 60 9.11 -1.06 -8.12
CA ALA A 60 8.27 -2.24 -8.30
C ALA A 60 8.81 -3.44 -7.52
N GLY A 61 7.92 -4.16 -6.84
CA GLY A 61 8.26 -5.35 -6.05
C GLY A 61 8.83 -5.05 -4.66
N ALA A 62 9.10 -6.12 -3.92
CA ALA A 62 9.73 -6.02 -2.62
C ALA A 62 11.25 -5.89 -2.77
N ILE A 63 11.82 -4.88 -2.12
CA ILE A 63 13.27 -4.65 -2.05
C ILE A 63 13.78 -4.84 -0.61
N SER A 64 15.10 -4.93 -0.43
CA SER A 64 15.67 -5.03 0.91
C SER A 64 15.46 -3.75 1.71
N TYR A 65 15.46 -3.86 3.03
CA TYR A 65 15.35 -2.68 3.90
C TYR A 65 16.50 -1.68 3.65
N ALA A 66 17.72 -2.17 3.45
CA ALA A 66 18.88 -1.32 3.20
C ALA A 66 18.74 -0.53 1.88
N ASP A 67 18.23 -1.18 0.83
CA ASP A 67 17.99 -0.51 -0.46
C ASP A 67 16.87 0.54 -0.33
N LEU A 68 15.80 0.21 0.39
CA LEU A 68 14.70 1.16 0.65
C LEU A 68 15.17 2.36 1.45
N GLU A 69 15.93 2.13 2.52
CA GLU A 69 16.47 3.20 3.37
C GLU A 69 17.43 4.12 2.59
N GLY A 70 18.31 3.53 1.77
CA GLY A 70 19.22 4.29 0.91
C GLY A 70 18.47 5.18 -0.08
N LEU A 71 17.48 4.61 -0.77
CA LEU A 71 16.67 5.33 -1.77
C LEU A 71 15.89 6.49 -1.13
N VAL A 72 15.27 6.27 0.04
CA VAL A 72 14.55 7.33 0.75
C VAL A 72 15.49 8.47 1.18
N LYS A 73 16.69 8.14 1.71
CA LYS A 73 17.68 9.16 2.09
C LYS A 73 18.17 9.98 0.90
N GLU A 74 18.42 9.33 -0.23
CA GLU A 74 18.80 9.99 -1.48
C GLU A 74 17.73 11.00 -1.91
N GLN A 75 16.47 10.57 -1.93
CA GLN A 75 15.36 11.42 -2.36
C GLN A 75 15.09 12.59 -1.40
N LEU A 76 15.22 12.35 -0.09
CA LEU A 76 15.08 13.41 0.91
C LEU A 76 16.17 14.47 0.75
N ALA A 77 17.42 14.07 0.50
CA ALA A 77 18.51 15.02 0.27
C ALA A 77 18.22 15.93 -0.94
N GLN A 78 17.78 15.35 -2.06
CA GLN A 78 17.41 16.11 -3.27
C GLN A 78 16.25 17.08 -3.05
N SER A 79 15.28 16.72 -2.19
CA SER A 79 14.15 17.59 -1.87
C SER A 79 14.52 18.79 -0.99
N HIS A 80 15.63 18.73 -0.25
CA HIS A 80 16.11 19.82 0.59
C HIS A 80 17.08 20.77 -0.14
N GLU A 81 17.56 20.38 -1.32
CA GLU A 81 18.43 21.19 -2.19
C GLU A 81 17.65 22.07 -3.19
N GLN A 82 16.33 21.91 -3.28
CA GLN A 82 15.40 22.72 -4.09
C GLN A 82 14.68 23.76 -3.24
#